data_AF-A0A920Q459-F1
#
_entry.id   AF-A0A920Q459-F1
#
_cell.length_a   1.000
_cell.length_b   1.000
_cell.length_c   1.000
_cell.angle_alpha   90.00
_cell.angle_beta   90.00
_cell.angle_gamma   90.00
#
_symmetry.space_group_name_H-M   'P 1'
#
loop_
_entity.id
_entity.type
_entity.pdbx_description
1 polymer ?
#
loop_
_entity_poly.entity_id
_entity_poly.type
_entity_poly.pdbx_seq_one_letter_code
_entity_poly.pdbx_strand_id
1 'polypeptide(L)'
;MANLFLTKATYAVLLTALVGLLGVPFPFLPKQLTLIGTVSIGVPGFFLALAPDDSLVRPGFLPRVLKWSLPAGTAAAAVTFISYEIVRRSDASLAEARTTATLTLLGVGLAILLGISRPLRPWKVALAGAMGGLYAMTMAWPFARRYFELAVPPGSAWLTAVIGTVVGGLLIAGIPRLAPLLERVLNR
;
A
#
# COMPACT_ATOMS: atom_id res chain seq x y z
N MET A 1 -2.24 9.71 11.46
CA MET A 1 -1.87 10.34 10.18
C MET A 1 -0.45 10.09 9.74
N ALA A 2 0.56 10.50 10.50
CA ALA A 2 1.94 10.49 10.04
C ALA A 2 2.42 9.12 9.54
N ASN A 3 1.93 8.03 10.12
CA ASN A 3 2.23 6.68 9.64
C ASN A 3 1.82 6.45 8.17
N LEU A 4 0.67 6.97 7.70
CA LEU A 4 0.22 6.80 6.31
C LEU A 4 1.14 7.55 5.34
N PHE A 5 1.45 8.81 5.65
CA PHE A 5 2.31 9.65 4.82
C PHE A 5 3.75 9.14 4.78
N LEU A 6 4.31 8.72 5.92
CA LEU A 6 5.66 8.20 5.95
C LEU A 6 5.76 6.84 5.26
N THR A 7 4.78 5.95 5.45
CA THR A 7 4.72 4.67 4.73
C THR A 7 4.69 4.89 3.22
N LYS A 8 3.97 5.92 2.75
CA LYS A 8 3.99 6.35 1.34
C LYS A 8 5.38 6.66 0.84
N ALA A 9 6.06 7.55 1.56
CA ALA A 9 7.39 7.98 1.20
C ALA A 9 8.36 6.78 1.20
N THR A 10 8.27 5.90 2.20
CA THR A 10 9.09 4.70 2.31
C THR A 10 8.91 3.79 1.09
N TYR A 11 7.68 3.36 0.76
CA TYR A 11 7.52 2.46 -0.37
C TYR A 11 7.91 3.13 -1.69
N ALA A 12 7.67 4.43 -1.84
CA ALA A 12 7.98 5.16 -3.07
C ALA A 12 9.49 5.25 -3.29
N VAL A 13 10.25 5.58 -2.24
CA VAL A 13 11.73 5.63 -2.28
C VAL A 13 12.29 4.24 -2.57
N LEU A 14 11.80 3.20 -1.89
CA LEU A 14 12.28 1.83 -2.09
C LEU A 14 11.99 1.30 -3.49
N LEU A 15 10.77 1.52 -4.00
CA LEU A 15 10.43 1.12 -5.37
C LEU A 15 11.26 1.88 -6.40
N THR A 16 11.49 3.18 -6.20
CA THR A 16 12.36 3.97 -7.07
C THR A 16 13.79 3.46 -7.05
N ALA A 17 14.33 3.16 -5.87
CA ALA A 17 15.66 2.60 -5.71
C ALA A 17 15.79 1.22 -6.38
N LEU A 18 14.85 0.31 -6.15
CA LEU A 18 14.84 -1.03 -6.76
C LEU A 18 14.82 -0.95 -8.30
N VAL A 19 13.96 -0.09 -8.85
CA VAL A 19 13.87 0.13 -10.29
C VAL A 19 15.16 0.71 -10.85
N GLY A 20 15.72 1.73 -10.19
CA GLY A 20 16.98 2.37 -10.61
C GLY A 20 18.18 1.43 -10.54
N LEU A 21 18.26 0.59 -9.51
CA LEU A 21 19.34 -0.38 -9.34
C LEU A 21 19.25 -1.55 -10.32
N LEU A 22 18.04 -2.00 -10.65
CA LEU A 22 17.82 -3.16 -11.52
C LEU A 22 17.63 -2.80 -13.00
N GLY A 23 17.54 -1.50 -13.33
CA GLY A 23 17.39 -1.02 -14.70
C GLY A 23 16.09 -1.45 -15.38
N VAL A 24 15.04 -1.72 -14.59
CA VAL A 24 13.72 -2.16 -15.12
C VAL A 24 12.79 -0.96 -15.36
N PRO A 25 11.72 -1.09 -16.16
CA PRO A 25 10.72 -0.03 -16.27
C PRO A 25 10.01 0.19 -14.92
N PHE A 26 9.70 1.45 -14.60
CA PHE A 26 9.00 1.79 -13.36
C PHE A 26 7.58 1.17 -13.34
N PRO A 27 7.15 0.58 -12.19
CA PRO A 27 5.94 -0.24 -12.09
C PRO A 27 4.63 0.56 -12.10
N PHE A 28 4.69 1.89 -12.17
CA PHE A 28 3.49 2.73 -12.19
C PHE A 28 3.57 3.82 -13.23
N LEU A 29 2.41 4.24 -13.72
CA LEU A 29 2.25 5.50 -14.41
C LEU A 29 1.88 6.61 -13.40
N PRO A 30 2.18 7.90 -13.70
CA PRO A 30 1.78 9.01 -12.85
C PRO A 30 0.28 9.01 -12.51
N LYS A 31 -0.58 8.65 -13.47
CA LYS A 31 -2.03 8.55 -13.26
C LYS A 31 -2.41 7.45 -12.25
N GLN A 32 -1.75 6.30 -12.30
CA GLN A 32 -1.94 5.21 -11.35
C GLN A 32 -1.48 5.62 -9.94
N LEU A 33 -0.36 6.35 -9.82
CA LEU A 33 0.11 6.90 -8.55
C LEU A 33 -0.88 7.92 -7.96
N THR A 34 -1.54 8.72 -8.79
CA THR A 34 -2.61 9.62 -8.33
C THR A 34 -3.79 8.84 -7.76
N LEU A 35 -4.20 7.75 -8.42
CA LEU A 35 -5.26 6.86 -7.90
C LEU A 35 -4.84 6.24 -6.56
N ILE A 36 -3.66 5.62 -6.50
CA ILE A 36 -3.10 5.02 -5.28
C ILE A 36 -3.02 6.05 -4.15
N GLY A 37 -2.45 7.22 -4.43
CA GLY A 37 -2.29 8.29 -3.46
C GLY A 37 -3.62 8.79 -2.92
N THR A 38 -4.63 8.96 -3.77
CA THR A 38 -5.95 9.44 -3.38
C THR A 38 -6.70 8.40 -2.55
N VAL A 39 -6.75 7.16 -3.01
CA VAL A 39 -7.57 6.09 -2.41
C VAL A 39 -6.94 5.50 -1.15
N SER A 40 -5.62 5.32 -1.13
CA SER A 40 -4.95 4.68 0.03
C SER A 40 -4.53 5.66 1.11
N ILE A 41 -4.35 6.94 0.79
CA ILE A 41 -3.71 7.91 1.71
C ILE A 41 -4.50 9.21 1.81
N GLY A 42 -4.83 9.85 0.69
CA GLY A 42 -5.44 11.19 0.67
C GLY A 42 -6.81 11.23 1.32
N VAL A 43 -7.79 10.53 0.73
CA VAL A 43 -9.16 10.50 1.24
C VAL A 43 -9.23 9.90 2.65
N PRO A 44 -8.59 8.74 2.93
CA PRO A 44 -8.60 8.22 4.29
C PRO A 44 -7.90 9.14 5.29
N GLY A 45 -6.81 9.76 4.90
CA GLY A 45 -6.06 10.72 5.70
C GLY A 45 -6.83 12.02 5.97
N PHE A 46 -7.78 12.39 5.13
CA PHE A 46 -8.70 13.48 5.43
C PHE A 46 -9.70 13.07 6.51
N PHE A 47 -10.41 11.96 6.31
CA PHE A 47 -11.44 11.51 7.27
C PHE A 47 -10.87 11.10 8.62
N LEU A 48 -9.74 10.40 8.64
CA LEU A 48 -9.07 10.04 9.88
C LEU A 48 -8.52 11.28 10.61
N ALA A 49 -8.40 12.45 9.98
CA ALA A 49 -7.92 13.69 10.61
C ALA A 49 -9.05 14.44 11.30
N LEU A 50 -10.27 14.28 10.79
CA LEU A 50 -11.50 14.77 11.41
C LEU A 50 -11.96 13.90 12.59
N ALA A 51 -11.38 12.71 12.76
CA ALA A 51 -11.71 11.84 13.86
C ALA A 51 -11.23 12.46 15.19
N PRO A 52 -12.07 12.42 16.25
CA PRO A 52 -11.65 12.85 17.58
C PRO A 52 -10.39 12.09 18.02
N ASP A 53 -9.35 12.82 18.38
CA ASP A 53 -8.09 12.30 18.90
C ASP A 53 -7.83 12.89 20.29
N ASP A 54 -8.22 12.13 21.32
CA ASP A 54 -8.00 12.50 22.72
C ASP A 54 -6.61 12.05 23.22
N SER A 55 -5.67 11.74 22.32
CA SER A 55 -4.35 11.25 22.71
C SER A 55 -3.46 12.38 23.24
N LEU A 56 -2.97 12.20 24.46
CA LEU A 56 -1.94 13.07 25.04
C LEU A 56 -0.70 13.07 24.15
N VAL A 57 -0.12 14.26 23.91
CA VAL A 57 1.14 14.39 23.17
C VAL A 57 2.23 13.64 23.94
N ARG A 58 2.73 12.55 23.35
CA ARG A 58 3.80 11.74 23.93
C ARG A 58 5.14 12.10 23.29
N PRO A 59 6.23 12.18 24.07
CA PRO A 59 7.56 12.32 23.51
C PRO A 59 7.93 11.12 22.62
N GLY A 60 8.91 11.31 21.74
CA GLY A 60 9.38 10.26 20.83
C GLY A 60 8.41 9.96 19.69
N PHE A 61 7.78 10.99 19.11
CA PHE A 61 6.89 10.85 17.95
C PHE A 61 7.61 10.24 16.73
N LEU A 62 8.73 10.82 16.32
CA LEU A 62 9.45 10.40 15.11
C LEU A 62 9.94 8.94 15.18
N PRO A 63 10.65 8.47 16.24
CA PRO A 63 11.07 7.07 16.35
C PRO A 63 9.88 6.10 16.32
N ARG A 64 8.76 6.45 16.94
CA ARG A 64 7.55 5.62 16.97
C ARG A 64 6.92 5.48 15.59
N VAL A 65 6.83 6.60 14.87
CA VAL A 65 6.29 6.64 13.51
C VAL A 65 7.20 5.87 12.54
N LEU A 66 8.53 6.00 12.67
CA LEU A 66 9.51 5.25 11.89
C LEU A 66 9.45 3.74 12.16
N LYS A 67 9.37 3.31 13.43
CA LYS A 67 9.26 1.90 13.84
C LYS A 67 8.08 1.16 13.21
N TRP A 68 7.00 1.89 12.88
CA TRP A 68 5.84 1.31 12.21
C TRP A 68 5.89 1.48 10.69
N SER A 69 6.22 2.68 10.21
CA SER A 69 6.12 3.05 8.80
C SER A 69 7.22 2.44 7.94
N LEU A 70 8.43 2.28 8.47
CA LEU A 70 9.53 1.67 7.72
C LEU A 70 9.25 0.19 7.41
N PRO A 71 8.93 -0.68 8.39
CA PRO A 71 8.57 -2.07 8.07
C PRO A 71 7.35 -2.18 7.16
N ALA A 72 6.33 -1.35 7.38
CA ALA A 72 5.13 -1.34 6.54
C ALA A 72 5.43 -0.94 5.09
N GLY A 73 6.21 0.13 4.90
CA GLY A 73 6.60 0.61 3.59
C GLY A 73 7.51 -0.38 2.86
N THR A 74 8.42 -1.03 3.58
CA THR A 74 9.28 -2.09 3.03
C THR A 74 8.46 -3.30 2.58
N ALA A 75 7.52 -3.77 3.41
CA ALA A 75 6.63 -4.87 3.02
C ALA A 75 5.79 -4.51 1.79
N ALA A 76 5.21 -3.31 1.76
CA ALA A 76 4.45 -2.82 0.61
C ALA A 76 5.30 -2.74 -0.67
N ALA A 77 6.50 -2.17 -0.59
CA ALA A 77 7.41 -2.07 -1.71
C ALA A 77 7.83 -3.45 -2.22
N ALA A 78 8.29 -4.33 -1.33
CA ALA A 78 8.78 -5.66 -1.70
C ALA A 78 7.69 -6.48 -2.39
N VAL A 79 6.52 -6.60 -1.78
CA VAL A 79 5.45 -7.45 -2.32
C VAL A 79 4.88 -6.89 -3.63
N THR A 80 4.77 -5.57 -3.73
CA THR A 80 4.37 -4.88 -4.97
C THR A 80 5.39 -5.11 -6.09
N PHE A 81 6.68 -4.92 -5.80
CA PHE A 81 7.75 -5.10 -6.78
C PHE A 81 7.87 -6.54 -7.25
N ILE A 82 7.78 -7.50 -6.33
CA ILE A 82 7.78 -8.93 -6.65
C ILE A 82 6.58 -9.28 -7.53
N SER A 83 5.38 -8.83 -7.17
CA SER A 83 4.16 -9.08 -7.97
C SER A 83 4.27 -8.48 -9.38
N TYR A 84 4.83 -7.28 -9.48
CA TYR A 84 5.13 -6.63 -10.75
C TYR A 84 6.12 -7.43 -11.61
N GLU A 85 7.26 -7.84 -11.05
CA GLU A 85 8.29 -8.58 -11.78
C GLU A 85 7.82 -9.97 -12.21
N ILE A 86 7.02 -10.66 -11.38
CA ILE A 86 6.40 -11.95 -11.74
C ILE A 86 5.57 -11.79 -13.02
N VAL A 87 4.70 -10.78 -13.07
CA VAL A 87 3.83 -10.57 -14.24
C VAL A 87 4.62 -10.01 -15.42
N ARG A 88 5.56 -9.08 -15.20
CA ARG A 88 6.38 -8.48 -16.28
C ARG A 88 7.25 -9.51 -17.01
N ARG A 89 7.71 -10.54 -16.30
CA ARG A 89 8.53 -11.62 -16.87
C ARG A 89 7.71 -12.78 -17.44
N SER A 90 6.39 -12.71 -17.34
CA SER A 90 5.47 -13.64 -17.99
C SER A 90 5.11 -13.15 -19.40
N ASP A 91 4.22 -13.86 -20.10
CA ASP A 91 3.71 -13.45 -21.41
C ASP A 91 2.75 -12.24 -21.36
N ALA A 92 2.49 -11.69 -20.17
CA ALA A 92 1.68 -10.50 -19.99
C ALA A 92 2.40 -9.22 -20.48
N SER A 93 1.63 -8.28 -20.97
CA SER A 93 2.12 -6.96 -21.37
C SER A 93 2.59 -6.13 -20.16
N LEU A 94 3.44 -5.14 -20.44
CA LEU A 94 3.88 -4.18 -19.41
C LEU A 94 2.70 -3.42 -18.78
N ALA A 95 1.64 -3.13 -19.54
CA ALA A 95 0.45 -2.46 -19.04
C ALA A 95 -0.30 -3.32 -18.01
N GLU A 96 -0.39 -4.64 -18.24
CA GLU A 96 -0.99 -5.60 -17.30
C GLU A 96 -0.11 -5.78 -16.05
N ALA A 97 1.22 -5.80 -16.21
CA ALA A 97 2.15 -5.83 -15.08
C ALA A 97 2.01 -4.58 -14.19
N ARG A 98 1.92 -3.37 -14.77
CA ARG A 98 1.67 -2.12 -14.03
C ARG A 98 0.31 -2.11 -13.34
N THR A 99 -0.71 -2.67 -13.99
CA THR A 99 -2.03 -2.82 -13.37
C THR A 99 -1.98 -3.80 -12.18
N THR A 100 -1.23 -4.89 -12.30
CA THR A 100 -0.98 -5.85 -11.20
C THR A 100 -0.26 -5.19 -10.03
N ALA A 101 0.76 -4.38 -10.31
CA ALA A 101 1.46 -3.59 -9.28
C ALA A 101 0.48 -2.64 -8.57
N THR A 102 -0.38 -1.97 -9.33
CA THR A 102 -1.41 -1.04 -8.82
C THR A 102 -2.42 -1.76 -7.94
N LEU A 103 -2.94 -2.91 -8.40
CA LEU A 103 -3.83 -3.80 -7.66
C LEU A 103 -3.22 -4.21 -6.31
N THR A 104 -1.98 -4.69 -6.36
CA THR A 104 -1.25 -5.17 -5.18
C THR A 104 -1.03 -4.05 -4.16
N LEU A 105 -0.51 -2.90 -4.62
CA LEU A 105 -0.20 -1.80 -3.71
C LEU A 105 -1.45 -1.16 -3.12
N LEU A 106 -2.55 -1.08 -3.86
CA LEU A 106 -3.85 -0.66 -3.32
C LEU A 106 -4.37 -1.63 -2.26
N GLY A 107 -4.33 -2.94 -2.54
CA GLY A 107 -4.73 -3.96 -1.58
C GLY A 107 -3.92 -3.90 -0.28
N VAL A 108 -2.59 -3.80 -0.39
CA VAL A 108 -1.71 -3.62 0.77
C VAL A 108 -1.94 -2.26 1.45
N GLY A 109 -2.25 -1.22 0.68
CA GLY A 109 -2.64 0.11 1.19
C GLY A 109 -3.88 0.05 2.09
N LEU A 110 -4.89 -0.74 1.72
CA LEU A 110 -6.06 -0.99 2.58
C LEU A 110 -5.68 -1.74 3.86
N ALA A 111 -4.78 -2.72 3.79
CA ALA A 111 -4.27 -3.41 4.97
C ALA A 111 -3.49 -2.46 5.91
N ILE A 112 -2.67 -1.56 5.35
CA ILE A 112 -1.96 -0.50 6.08
C ILE A 112 -2.97 0.43 6.75
N LEU A 113 -4.00 0.88 6.03
CA LEU A 113 -5.05 1.74 6.54
C LEU A 113 -5.75 1.10 7.75
N LEU A 114 -6.16 -0.17 7.64
CA LEU A 114 -6.75 -0.92 8.74
C LEU A 114 -5.78 -1.14 9.92
N GLY A 115 -4.51 -1.38 9.62
CA GLY A 115 -3.45 -1.55 10.62
C GLY A 115 -3.23 -0.31 11.48
N ILE A 116 -3.11 0.87 10.85
CA ILE A 116 -2.91 2.16 11.54
C ILE A 116 -4.19 2.60 12.28
N SER A 117 -5.35 2.19 11.78
CA SER A 117 -6.65 2.60 12.29
C SER A 117 -7.05 1.96 13.62
N ARG A 118 -6.24 1.05 14.19
CA ARG A 118 -6.58 0.36 15.44
C ARG A 118 -6.70 1.33 16.63
N PRO A 119 -7.70 1.16 17.53
CA PRO A 119 -8.76 0.15 17.49
C PRO A 119 -9.78 0.41 16.38
N LEU A 120 -10.21 -0.66 15.72
CA LEU A 120 -11.12 -0.61 14.57
C LEU A 120 -12.53 -0.26 15.05
N ARG A 121 -12.97 0.96 14.73
CA ARG A 121 -14.38 1.36 14.85
C ARG A 121 -15.11 1.06 13.54
N PRO A 122 -16.43 0.81 13.56
CA PRO A 122 -17.20 0.49 12.36
C PRO A 122 -17.00 1.49 11.22
N TRP A 123 -16.94 2.79 11.52
CA TRP A 123 -16.72 3.82 10.50
C TRP A 123 -15.34 3.74 9.83
N LYS A 124 -14.29 3.26 10.52
CA LYS A 124 -12.94 3.08 9.92
C LYS A 124 -12.92 1.89 8.98
N VAL A 125 -13.67 0.83 9.32
CA VAL A 125 -13.88 -0.32 8.44
C VAL A 125 -14.73 0.08 7.24
N ALA A 126 -15.79 0.87 7.45
CA ALA A 126 -16.61 1.43 6.38
C ALA A 126 -15.78 2.33 5.46
N LEU A 127 -14.88 3.15 6.01
CA LEU A 127 -13.94 3.96 5.22
C LEU A 127 -13.02 3.09 4.35
N ALA A 128 -12.38 2.07 4.93
CA ALA A 128 -11.54 1.14 4.17
C ALA A 128 -12.34 0.37 3.11
N GLY A 129 -13.55 -0.07 3.45
CA GLY A 129 -14.49 -0.70 2.53
C GLY A 129 -14.90 0.23 1.39
N ALA A 130 -15.17 1.50 1.67
CA ALA A 130 -15.49 2.51 0.67
C ALA A 130 -14.31 2.76 -0.27
N MET A 131 -13.06 2.77 0.24
CA MET A 131 -11.87 2.89 -0.61
C MET A 131 -11.67 1.66 -1.50
N GLY A 132 -11.86 0.46 -0.96
CA GLY A 132 -11.85 -0.78 -1.74
C GLY A 132 -12.96 -0.81 -2.80
N GLY A 133 -14.16 -0.35 -2.44
CA GLY A 133 -15.30 -0.22 -3.34
C GLY A 133 -15.05 0.79 -4.47
N LEU A 134 -14.52 1.98 -4.14
CA LEU A 134 -14.13 2.98 -5.12
C LEU A 134 -13.12 2.42 -6.12
N TYR A 135 -12.14 1.66 -5.64
CA TYR A 135 -11.18 1.01 -6.52
C TYR A 135 -11.83 -0.07 -7.40
N ALA A 136 -12.65 -0.95 -6.82
CA ALA A 136 -13.40 -1.95 -7.60
C ALA A 136 -14.27 -1.28 -8.69
N MET A 137 -14.88 -0.13 -8.38
CA MET A 137 -15.62 0.68 -9.35
C MET A 137 -14.71 1.22 -10.46
N THR A 138 -13.50 1.68 -10.14
CA THR A 138 -12.54 2.11 -11.19
C THR A 138 -12.15 0.97 -12.12
N MET A 139 -12.09 -0.27 -11.63
CA MET A 139 -11.85 -1.46 -12.44
C MET A 139 -13.07 -1.88 -13.27
N ALA A 140 -14.28 -1.76 -12.72
CA ALA A 140 -15.50 -2.12 -13.45
C ALA A 140 -15.78 -1.12 -14.58
N TRP A 141 -15.59 0.19 -14.34
CA TRP A 141 -15.95 1.25 -15.28
C TRP A 141 -14.90 1.40 -16.41
N PRO A 142 -15.26 1.21 -17.70
CA PRO A 142 -14.33 1.35 -18.83
C PRO A 142 -13.65 2.73 -18.95
N PHE A 143 -14.38 3.83 -18.77
CA PHE A 143 -13.83 5.19 -18.76
C PHE A 143 -12.74 5.37 -17.70
N ALA A 144 -13.00 4.97 -16.45
CA ALA A 144 -12.03 5.08 -15.37
C ALA A 144 -10.77 4.25 -15.66
N ARG A 145 -10.92 3.01 -16.15
CA ARG A 145 -9.80 2.18 -16.60
C ARG A 145 -8.96 2.86 -17.68
N ARG A 146 -9.60 3.42 -18.72
CA ARG A 146 -8.89 4.13 -19.79
C ARG A 146 -8.17 5.38 -19.28
N TYR A 147 -8.81 6.14 -18.40
CA TYR A 147 -8.21 7.34 -17.82
C TYR A 147 -6.96 7.01 -17.00
N PHE A 148 -7.06 6.02 -16.10
CA PHE A 148 -5.95 5.59 -15.24
C PHE A 148 -4.98 4.60 -15.91
N GLU A 149 -5.19 4.27 -17.19
CA GLU A 149 -4.39 3.31 -17.96
C GLU A 149 -4.26 1.96 -17.24
N LEU A 150 -5.42 1.40 -16.89
CA LEU A 150 -5.56 0.12 -16.23
C LEU A 150 -6.00 -0.94 -17.25
N ALA A 151 -5.07 -1.76 -17.68
CA ALA A 151 -5.32 -2.90 -18.58
C ALA A 151 -5.95 -4.05 -17.78
N VAL A 152 -6.85 -4.83 -18.39
CA VAL A 152 -7.42 -6.01 -17.72
C VAL A 152 -6.35 -7.10 -17.67
N PRO A 153 -5.82 -7.46 -16.50
CA PRO A 153 -4.79 -8.49 -16.42
C PRO A 153 -5.36 -9.87 -16.75
N PRO A 154 -4.53 -10.81 -17.26
CA PRO A 154 -4.90 -12.22 -17.35
C PRO A 154 -5.13 -12.82 -15.96
N GLY A 155 -5.80 -13.98 -15.90
CA GLY A 155 -6.15 -14.62 -14.63
C GLY A 155 -4.95 -14.89 -13.69
N SER A 156 -3.79 -15.24 -14.27
CA SER A 156 -2.54 -15.45 -13.52
C SER A 156 -2.03 -14.17 -12.84
N ALA A 157 -2.20 -13.02 -13.49
CA ALA A 157 -1.81 -11.72 -12.96
C ALA A 157 -2.77 -11.26 -11.87
N TRP A 158 -4.08 -11.51 -12.00
CA TRP A 158 -5.03 -11.33 -10.89
C TRP A 158 -4.66 -12.16 -9.67
N LEU A 159 -4.34 -13.44 -9.87
CA LEU A 159 -3.93 -14.32 -8.79
C LEU A 159 -2.66 -13.80 -8.10
N THR A 160 -1.68 -13.34 -8.88
CA THR A 160 -0.46 -12.73 -8.35
C THR A 160 -0.78 -11.52 -7.48
N ALA A 161 -1.65 -10.63 -7.94
CA ALA A 161 -2.05 -9.46 -7.16
C ALA A 161 -2.80 -9.81 -5.87
N VAL A 162 -3.66 -10.83 -5.89
CA VAL A 162 -4.38 -11.32 -4.71
C VAL A 162 -3.39 -11.94 -3.71
N ILE A 163 -2.50 -12.82 -4.17
CA ILE A 163 -1.47 -13.43 -3.32
C ILE A 163 -0.58 -12.35 -2.72
N GLY A 164 -0.12 -11.39 -3.52
CA GLY A 164 0.66 -10.25 -3.05
C GLY A 164 -0.09 -9.44 -2.00
N THR A 165 -1.38 -9.15 -2.23
CA THR A 165 -2.21 -8.42 -1.26
C THR A 165 -2.34 -9.19 0.06
N VAL A 166 -2.57 -10.50 0.01
CA VAL A 166 -2.69 -11.35 1.21
C VAL A 166 -1.36 -11.42 1.97
N VAL A 167 -0.26 -11.69 1.27
CA VAL A 167 1.08 -11.75 1.88
C VAL A 167 1.44 -10.40 2.52
N GLY A 168 1.24 -9.30 1.79
CA GLY A 168 1.46 -7.96 2.32
C GLY A 168 0.57 -7.68 3.54
N GLY A 169 -0.71 -8.02 3.47
CA GLY A 169 -1.63 -7.89 4.60
C GLY A 169 -1.20 -8.68 5.84
N LEU A 170 -0.71 -9.90 5.68
CA LEU A 170 -0.16 -10.72 6.75
C LEU A 170 1.11 -10.10 7.35
N LEU A 171 2.02 -9.58 6.51
CA LEU A 171 3.21 -8.87 6.97
C LEU A 171 2.84 -7.64 7.80
N ILE A 172 1.89 -6.82 7.31
CA ILE A 172 1.38 -5.64 8.03
C ILE A 172 0.74 -6.04 9.37
N ALA A 173 -0.07 -7.11 9.39
CA ALA A 173 -0.70 -7.61 10.60
C ALA A 173 0.33 -8.14 11.63
N GLY A 174 1.51 -8.57 11.17
CA GLY A 174 2.63 -9.02 11.99
C GLY A 174 3.43 -7.88 12.65
N ILE A 175 3.43 -6.66 12.09
CA ILE A 175 4.23 -5.53 12.59
C ILE A 175 4.05 -5.26 14.10
N PRO A 176 2.83 -5.23 14.66
CA PRO A 176 2.64 -4.99 16.09
C PRO A 176 3.30 -6.06 16.98
N ARG A 177 3.46 -7.29 16.48
CA ARG A 177 4.10 -8.40 17.21
C ARG A 177 5.63 -8.32 17.15
N LEU A 178 6.19 -7.67 16.14
CA LEU A 178 7.64 -7.52 15.94
C LEU A 178 8.22 -6.31 16.70
N ALA A 179 7.37 -5.35 17.08
CA ALA A 179 7.78 -4.17 17.86
C ALA A 179 8.57 -4.50 19.14
N PRO A 180 8.12 -5.41 20.04
CA PRO A 180 8.89 -5.76 21.24
C PRO A 180 10.19 -6.53 20.95
N LEU A 181 10.30 -7.20 19.80
CA LEU A 181 11.53 -7.90 19.39
C LEU A 181 12.59 -6.92 18.88
N LEU A 182 12.19 -5.93 18.09
CA LEU A 182 13.08 -4.87 17.60
C LEU A 182 13.62 -4.01 18.75
N GLU A 183 12.81 -3.76 19.78
CA GLU A 183 13.26 -3.03 20.97
C GLU A 183 14.31 -3.80 21.78
N ARG A 184 14.28 -5.13 21.79
CA ARG A 184 15.32 -5.95 22.43
C ARG A 184 16.63 -5.98 21.67
N VAL A 185 16.61 -5.78 20.35
CA VAL A 185 17.80 -5.78 19.49
C VAL A 185 18.46 -4.40 19.45
N LEU A 186 17.68 -3.32 19.44
CA LEU A 186 18.18 -1.93 19.40
C LEU A 186 18.67 -1.40 20.76
N ASN A 187 18.27 -2.02 21.87
CA ASN A 187 18.76 -1.69 23.22
C ASN A 187 19.92 -2.61 23.68
N ARG A 188 20.56 -3.32 22.74
CA ARG A 188 21.83 -4.02 22.95
C ARG A 188 22.91 -3.30 22.17
#